data_AF-A0A4S8LW21-F1
#
_entry.id   AF-A0A4S8LW21-F1
#
_cell.length_a   1.000
_cell.length_b   1.000
_cell.length_c   1.000
_cell.angle_alpha   90.00
_cell.angle_beta   90.00
_cell.angle_gamma   90.00
#
_symmetry.space_group_name_H-M   'P 1'
#
loop_
_entity.id
_entity.type
_entity.pdbx_description
1 polymer ?
#
loop_
_entity_poly.entity_id
_entity_poly.type
_entity_poly.pdbx_seq_one_letter_code
_entity_poly.pdbx_strand_id
1 'polypeptide(L)'
;MIDLRKKYPHAGYLRIKKLLRKRSKEVTKRVIIEYMHKYEPDLVRARVRQRLKRRRLWAAGVNDVLCVDQHDKLKRYGLALHTGVDPFTGKIKWMRVWWTNSNPRLIFRYYLDCIKKDGYTCLVTQSDPGPENFCLAKGHSFIRQSLDSELEGTLQHRYMKEKNNMPPEIAWSNMRRNFTPGMEDILSNPDVNYSCDNPLQYNVFKWVFIPWFQAELDVYVDLINTTKRRAQTHKILPHGPPDDIDENAHRYNALNFKIPIDPDADYIKEAEQLYAPPDHPVFELVPPEFDYWARSYYTQIGSPTVTGDNVWNVYEEILNKFTTNAPLVEDLQLEGFYDDREECLKEVQNALQVNIHTMVDDLQALQYDEEGAYMGGVNGGLGPELRDEDLAEGIVNFSSDDEDYDVDND
;
A
#
# COMPACT_ATOMS: atom_id res chain seq x y z
N MET A 1 -22.75 -29.78 27.97
CA MET A 1 -21.93 -29.50 26.78
C MET A 1 -22.70 -29.72 25.47
N ILE A 2 -23.36 -30.87 25.29
CA ILE A 2 -24.14 -31.21 24.08
C ILE A 2 -25.10 -30.09 23.64
N ASP A 3 -25.95 -29.57 24.54
CA ASP A 3 -26.90 -28.49 24.20
C ASP A 3 -26.23 -27.15 23.89
N LEU A 4 -25.05 -26.89 24.46
CA LEU A 4 -24.27 -25.70 24.14
C LEU A 4 -23.66 -25.82 22.75
N ARG A 5 -23.21 -27.01 22.35
CA ARG A 5 -22.67 -27.27 21.01
C ARG A 5 -23.72 -27.24 19.92
N LYS A 6 -24.96 -27.64 20.20
CA LYS A 6 -26.09 -27.46 19.27
C LYS A 6 -26.34 -25.99 18.93
N LYS A 7 -26.22 -25.08 19.91
CA LYS A 7 -26.45 -23.63 19.71
C LYS A 7 -25.18 -22.86 19.30
N TYR A 8 -24.01 -23.35 19.69
CA TYR A 8 -22.72 -22.70 19.46
C TYR A 8 -21.68 -23.73 19.01
N PRO A 9 -21.81 -24.27 17.78
CA PRO A 9 -21.02 -25.41 17.31
C PRO A 9 -19.52 -25.13 17.37
N HIS A 10 -19.10 -23.91 17.04
CA HIS A 10 -17.69 -23.54 16.97
C HIS A 10 -17.16 -22.78 18.20
N ALA A 11 -17.92 -22.59 19.29
CA ALA A 11 -17.48 -21.77 20.42
C ALA A 11 -16.22 -22.31 21.14
N GLY A 12 -15.33 -21.41 21.54
CA GLY A 12 -14.07 -21.73 22.22
C GLY A 12 -14.22 -21.83 23.73
N TYR A 13 -13.17 -22.29 24.42
CA TYR A 13 -13.22 -22.53 25.86
C TYR A 13 -13.64 -21.29 26.67
N LEU A 14 -13.21 -20.07 26.31
CA LEU A 14 -13.63 -18.82 26.98
C LEU A 14 -15.12 -18.56 26.81
N ARG A 15 -15.64 -18.71 25.59
CA ARG A 15 -17.06 -18.49 25.29
C ARG A 15 -17.93 -19.57 25.94
N ILE A 16 -17.49 -20.82 25.94
CA ILE A 16 -18.15 -21.93 26.63
C ILE A 16 -18.14 -21.71 28.16
N LYS A 17 -17.04 -21.23 28.74
CA LYS A 17 -16.99 -20.86 30.17
C LYS A 17 -18.00 -19.78 30.51
N LYS A 18 -18.07 -18.70 29.72
CA LYS A 18 -19.06 -17.62 29.90
C LYS A 18 -20.51 -18.15 29.78
N LEU A 19 -20.77 -19.06 28.83
CA LEU A 19 -22.09 -19.66 28.63
C LEU A 19 -22.49 -20.64 29.74
N LEU A 20 -21.55 -21.40 30.28
CA LEU A 20 -21.78 -22.27 31.44
C LEU A 20 -22.09 -21.42 32.69
N ARG A 21 -21.35 -20.33 32.91
CA ARG A 21 -21.61 -19.38 33.99
C ARG A 21 -23.01 -18.75 33.89
N LYS A 22 -23.44 -18.35 32.68
CA LYS A 22 -24.81 -17.85 32.44
C LYS A 22 -25.91 -18.89 32.70
N ARG A 23 -25.57 -20.17 32.77
CA ARG A 23 -26.49 -21.27 33.15
C ARG A 23 -26.28 -21.72 34.60
N SER A 24 -25.68 -20.87 35.43
CA SER A 24 -25.35 -21.14 36.84
C SER A 24 -24.48 -22.38 37.05
N LYS A 25 -23.64 -22.72 36.06
CA LYS A 25 -22.65 -23.80 36.15
C LYS A 25 -21.25 -23.22 36.20
N GLU A 26 -20.62 -23.32 37.35
CA GLU A 26 -19.26 -22.86 37.55
C GLU A 26 -18.29 -24.00 37.27
N VAL A 27 -17.52 -23.87 36.20
CA VAL A 27 -16.56 -24.88 35.75
C VAL A 27 -15.22 -24.19 35.52
N THR A 28 -14.16 -24.78 36.06
CA THR A 28 -12.81 -24.25 35.91
C THR A 28 -12.37 -24.29 34.44
N LYS A 29 -11.51 -23.35 34.05
CA LYS A 29 -10.95 -23.29 32.70
C LYS A 29 -10.26 -24.61 32.31
N ARG A 30 -9.55 -25.22 33.25
CA ARG A 30 -8.83 -26.49 33.05
C ARG A 30 -9.75 -27.63 32.64
N VAL A 31 -10.86 -27.82 33.35
CA VAL A 31 -11.83 -28.89 33.05
C VAL A 31 -12.49 -28.72 31.68
N ILE A 32 -12.77 -27.47 31.27
CA ILE A 32 -13.33 -27.19 29.94
C ILE A 32 -12.31 -27.51 28.85
N ILE A 33 -11.04 -27.15 29.05
CA ILE A 33 -9.96 -27.46 28.10
C ILE A 33 -9.75 -28.97 28.00
N GLU A 34 -9.62 -29.68 29.12
CA GLU A 34 -9.48 -31.14 29.16
C GLU A 34 -10.65 -31.83 28.44
N TYR A 35 -11.88 -31.37 28.68
CA TYR A 35 -13.06 -31.88 27.98
C TYR A 35 -12.97 -31.65 26.46
N MET A 36 -12.63 -30.43 26.01
CA MET A 36 -12.53 -30.12 24.58
C MET A 36 -11.44 -30.91 23.88
N HIS A 37 -10.27 -31.09 24.51
CA HIS A 37 -9.19 -31.90 23.97
C HIS A 37 -9.55 -33.38 23.88
N LYS A 38 -10.29 -33.91 24.86
CA LYS A 38 -10.67 -35.31 24.92
C LYS A 38 -11.83 -35.67 23.98
N TYR A 39 -12.85 -34.81 23.88
CA TYR A 39 -14.12 -35.13 23.20
C TYR A 39 -14.38 -34.34 21.93
N GLU A 40 -13.68 -33.22 21.71
CA GLU A 40 -13.86 -32.35 20.56
C GLU A 40 -12.52 -32.03 19.86
N PRO A 41 -11.61 -33.02 19.68
CA PRO A 41 -10.25 -32.77 19.19
C PRO A 41 -10.24 -32.18 17.78
N ASP A 42 -11.23 -32.50 16.93
CA ASP A 42 -11.36 -31.90 15.60
C ASP A 42 -11.69 -30.41 15.63
N LEU A 43 -12.56 -29.97 16.55
CA LEU A 43 -12.89 -28.55 16.72
C LEU A 43 -11.72 -27.76 17.31
N VAL A 44 -10.95 -28.40 18.19
CA VAL A 44 -9.69 -27.84 18.72
C VAL A 44 -8.67 -27.74 17.59
N ARG A 45 -8.44 -28.81 16.81
CA ARG A 45 -7.55 -28.82 15.64
C ARG A 45 -7.96 -27.79 14.59
N ALA A 46 -9.24 -27.66 14.28
CA ALA A 46 -9.76 -26.67 13.34
C ALA A 46 -9.46 -25.22 13.79
N ARG A 47 -9.57 -24.94 15.09
CA ARG A 47 -9.18 -23.65 15.69
C ARG A 47 -7.67 -23.44 15.73
N VAL A 48 -6.88 -24.49 15.95
CA VAL A 48 -5.41 -24.44 15.88
C VAL A 48 -4.95 -24.18 14.43
N ARG A 49 -5.61 -24.77 13.43
CA ARG A 49 -5.39 -24.50 12.00
C ARG A 49 -5.79 -23.08 11.58
N GLN A 50 -6.68 -22.43 12.32
CA GLN A 50 -7.07 -21.03 12.15
C GLN A 50 -6.19 -20.03 12.92
N ARG A 51 -5.07 -20.48 13.53
CA ARG A 51 -4.03 -19.53 13.95
C ARG A 51 -3.40 -18.93 12.70
N LEU A 52 -3.14 -17.62 12.73
CA LEU A 52 -2.36 -16.90 11.72
C LEU A 52 -1.07 -17.70 11.47
N LYS A 53 -1.00 -18.43 10.36
CA LYS A 53 0.26 -18.99 9.89
C LYS A 53 1.16 -17.80 9.60
N ARG A 54 2.31 -17.73 10.26
CA ARG A 54 3.31 -16.71 9.97
C ARG A 54 3.83 -16.98 8.55
N ARG A 55 3.25 -16.30 7.57
CA ARG A 55 3.74 -16.34 6.19
C ARG A 55 5.01 -15.49 6.15
N ARG A 56 6.06 -16.00 5.52
CA ARG A 56 7.32 -15.29 5.29
C ARG A 56 7.33 -14.94 3.81
N LEU A 57 7.41 -13.66 3.49
CA LEU A 57 7.74 -13.25 2.12
C LEU A 57 9.26 -13.35 1.97
N TRP A 58 9.70 -13.97 0.89
CA TRP A 58 11.11 -14.21 0.63
C TRP A 58 11.59 -13.45 -0.58
N ALA A 59 12.40 -12.42 -0.34
CA ALA A 59 13.28 -11.81 -1.31
C ALA A 59 14.70 -12.34 -1.09
N ALA A 60 15.45 -12.65 -2.16
CA ALA A 60 16.82 -13.15 -2.03
C ALA A 60 17.83 -12.04 -1.69
N GLY A 61 17.47 -10.78 -1.91
CA GLY A 61 18.34 -9.64 -1.65
C GLY A 61 17.66 -8.31 -1.93
N VAL A 62 18.46 -7.25 -1.89
CA VAL A 62 18.02 -5.88 -2.17
C VAL A 62 17.64 -5.75 -3.64
N ASN A 63 16.53 -5.07 -3.95
CA ASN A 63 16.00 -4.82 -5.30
C ASN A 63 15.65 -6.08 -6.10
N ASP A 64 15.51 -7.21 -5.41
CA ASP A 64 14.96 -8.45 -5.99
C ASP A 64 13.49 -8.26 -6.38
N VAL A 65 12.66 -7.85 -5.42
CA VAL A 65 11.23 -7.62 -5.61
C VAL A 65 10.87 -6.22 -5.14
N LEU A 66 9.99 -5.55 -5.87
CA LEU A 66 9.37 -4.30 -5.48
C LEU A 66 7.87 -4.50 -5.28
N CYS A 67 7.42 -4.46 -4.02
CA CYS A 67 6.01 -4.66 -3.68
C CYS A 67 5.28 -3.31 -3.67
N VAL A 68 4.17 -3.21 -4.39
CA VAL A 68 3.36 -2.00 -4.48
C VAL A 68 1.95 -2.21 -3.99
N ASP A 69 1.31 -1.19 -3.43
CA ASP A 69 -0.06 -1.27 -2.93
C ASP A 69 -0.73 0.10 -2.78
N GLN A 70 -2.06 0.07 -2.76
CA GLN A 70 -2.94 1.23 -2.60
C GLN A 70 -3.53 1.32 -1.19
N HIS A 71 -3.94 2.51 -0.78
CA HIS A 71 -4.67 2.68 0.48
C HIS A 71 -5.76 3.74 0.41
N ASP A 72 -7.00 3.31 0.65
CA ASP A 72 -8.21 4.07 0.31
C ASP A 72 -8.87 4.78 1.50
N LYS A 73 -8.35 4.67 2.73
CA LYS A 73 -9.05 5.22 3.91
C LYS A 73 -9.21 6.74 3.90
N LEU A 74 -8.36 7.45 3.16
CA LEU A 74 -8.43 8.90 3.03
C LEU A 74 -9.27 9.35 1.82
N LYS A 75 -9.82 8.43 1.02
CA LYS A 75 -10.71 8.78 -0.10
C LYS A 75 -11.96 9.52 0.35
N ARG A 76 -12.35 9.38 1.62
CA ARG A 76 -13.43 10.18 2.24
C ARG A 76 -13.14 11.68 2.30
N TYR A 77 -11.88 12.09 2.13
CA TYR A 77 -11.45 13.49 1.98
C TYR A 77 -10.98 13.79 0.54
N GLY A 78 -11.23 12.87 -0.41
CA GLY A 78 -10.70 12.97 -1.77
C GLY A 78 -9.18 12.76 -1.89
N LEU A 79 -8.56 12.05 -0.94
CA LEU A 79 -7.12 11.71 -1.00
C LEU A 79 -6.93 10.20 -1.14
N ALA A 80 -6.13 9.80 -2.12
CA ALA A 80 -5.75 8.42 -2.38
C ALA A 80 -4.25 8.24 -2.15
N LEU A 81 -3.88 7.15 -1.47
CA LEU A 81 -2.48 6.83 -1.19
C LEU A 81 -2.00 5.63 -2.01
N HIS A 82 -0.71 5.64 -2.31
CA HIS A 82 -0.01 4.52 -2.93
C HIS A 82 1.43 4.41 -2.42
N THR A 83 1.96 3.20 -2.28
CA THR A 83 3.35 2.97 -1.83
C THR A 83 4.06 1.90 -2.64
N GLY A 84 5.38 2.01 -2.71
CA GLY A 84 6.28 0.96 -3.18
C GLY A 84 7.32 0.65 -2.11
N VAL A 85 7.52 -0.63 -1.81
CA VAL A 85 8.37 -1.12 -0.72
C VAL A 85 9.26 -2.24 -1.21
N ASP A 86 10.56 -2.11 -0.97
CA ASP A 86 11.50 -3.23 -1.06
C ASP A 86 11.32 -4.11 0.19
N PRO A 87 10.90 -5.37 0.05
CA PRO A 87 10.59 -6.21 1.21
C PRO A 87 11.81 -6.74 1.95
N PHE A 88 12.97 -6.80 1.30
CA PHE A 88 14.20 -7.34 1.88
C PHE A 88 14.77 -6.37 2.91
N THR A 89 14.89 -5.11 2.50
CA THR A 89 15.34 -3.99 3.33
C THR A 89 14.20 -3.44 4.19
N GLY A 90 12.97 -3.52 3.68
CA GLY A 90 11.82 -2.80 4.20
C GLY A 90 11.80 -1.32 3.80
N LYS A 91 12.67 -0.87 2.89
CA LYS A 91 12.76 0.51 2.43
C LYS A 91 11.48 0.89 1.68
N ILE A 92 10.89 2.01 2.08
CA ILE A 92 9.79 2.62 1.32
C ILE A 92 10.44 3.40 0.18
N LYS A 93 10.33 2.88 -1.04
CA LYS A 93 10.88 3.53 -2.25
C LYS A 93 10.06 4.76 -2.63
N TRP A 94 8.75 4.71 -2.42
CA TRP A 94 7.87 5.88 -2.45
C TRP A 94 6.63 5.70 -1.58
N MET A 95 6.08 6.84 -1.15
CA MET A 95 4.73 6.94 -0.59
C MET A 95 4.11 8.22 -1.16
N ARG A 96 3.07 8.06 -1.97
CA ARG A 96 2.46 9.15 -2.74
C ARG A 96 1.03 9.38 -2.30
N VAL A 97 0.64 10.65 -2.28
CA VAL A 97 -0.75 11.09 -2.14
C VAL A 97 -1.20 11.76 -3.43
N TRP A 98 -2.42 11.45 -3.86
CA TRP A 98 -3.02 12.05 -5.04
C TRP A 98 -4.55 12.07 -4.94
N TRP A 99 -5.22 12.59 -5.95
CA TRP A 99 -6.69 12.63 -6.01
C TRP A 99 -7.33 11.32 -6.49
N THR A 100 -6.57 10.45 -7.15
CA THR A 100 -6.95 9.07 -7.50
C THR A 100 -5.77 8.14 -7.28
N ASN A 101 -6.04 6.86 -7.04
CA ASN A 101 -5.07 5.79 -7.20
C ASN A 101 -5.53 4.75 -8.22
N SER A 102 -6.78 4.80 -8.69
CA SER A 102 -7.37 3.79 -9.59
C SER A 102 -6.80 3.80 -11.01
N ASN A 103 -6.11 4.88 -11.42
CA ASN A 103 -5.60 5.03 -12.78
C ASN A 103 -4.29 4.25 -13.01
N PRO A 104 -4.24 3.30 -13.97
CA PRO A 104 -3.04 2.51 -14.19
C PRO A 104 -1.80 3.31 -14.61
N ARG A 105 -1.99 4.39 -15.37
CA ARG A 105 -0.90 5.27 -15.83
C ARG A 105 -0.24 5.98 -14.66
N LEU A 106 -1.03 6.38 -13.67
CA LEU A 106 -0.53 6.99 -12.44
C LEU A 106 0.35 6.03 -11.64
N ILE A 107 -0.08 4.77 -11.51
CA ILE A 107 0.70 3.76 -10.79
C ILE A 107 2.04 3.49 -11.48
N PHE A 108 2.03 3.36 -12.82
CA PHE A 108 3.27 3.22 -13.57
C PHE A 108 4.15 4.47 -13.47
N ARG A 109 3.58 5.68 -13.45
CA ARG A 109 4.34 6.93 -13.29
C ARG A 109 5.13 6.96 -11.99
N TYR A 110 4.54 6.56 -10.86
CA TYR A 110 5.25 6.51 -9.59
C TYR A 110 6.47 5.59 -9.64
N TYR A 111 6.32 4.43 -10.29
CA TYR A 111 7.41 3.51 -10.51
C TYR A 111 8.48 4.09 -11.45
N LEU A 112 8.07 4.70 -12.57
CA LEU A 112 8.97 5.31 -13.55
C LEU A 112 9.80 6.44 -12.93
N ASP A 113 9.17 7.33 -12.16
CA ASP A 113 9.87 8.41 -11.46
C ASP A 113 10.90 7.86 -10.46
N CYS A 114 10.56 6.75 -9.78
CA CYS A 114 11.47 6.08 -8.86
C CYS A 114 12.72 5.55 -9.57
N ILE A 115 12.56 4.78 -10.66
CA ILE A 115 13.70 4.17 -11.36
C ILE A 115 14.54 5.21 -12.12
N LYS A 116 13.92 6.27 -12.64
CA LYS A 116 14.64 7.40 -13.26
C LYS A 116 15.50 8.14 -12.24
N LYS A 117 14.95 8.41 -11.05
CA LYS A 117 15.70 9.04 -9.94
C LYS A 117 16.86 8.17 -9.46
N ASP A 118 16.63 6.87 -9.33
CA ASP A 118 17.59 5.93 -8.74
C ASP A 118 18.64 5.44 -9.74
N GLY A 119 18.36 5.51 -11.06
CA GLY A 119 19.25 5.02 -12.12
C GLY A 119 19.31 3.49 -12.24
N TYR A 120 18.35 2.79 -11.62
CA TYR A 120 18.25 1.32 -11.70
C TYR A 120 16.80 0.87 -11.52
N THR A 121 16.52 -0.37 -11.93
CA THR A 121 15.28 -1.10 -11.68
C THR A 121 15.49 -2.37 -10.85
N CYS A 122 14.39 -2.97 -10.37
CA CYS A 122 14.34 -4.28 -9.70
C CYS A 122 14.15 -5.42 -10.69
N LEU A 123 14.32 -6.68 -10.24
CA LEU A 123 14.01 -7.83 -11.11
C LEU A 123 12.51 -7.93 -11.41
N VAL A 124 11.70 -7.91 -10.35
CA VAL A 124 10.27 -8.18 -10.42
C VAL A 124 9.47 -7.18 -9.61
N THR A 125 8.36 -6.70 -10.16
CA THR A 125 7.36 -5.95 -9.39
C THR A 125 6.28 -6.88 -8.86
N GLN A 126 5.63 -6.52 -7.76
CA GLN A 126 4.62 -7.36 -7.13
C GLN A 126 3.46 -6.51 -6.60
N SER A 127 2.22 -6.93 -6.83
CA SER A 127 1.04 -6.28 -6.28
C SER A 127 -0.06 -7.30 -5.96
N ASP A 128 -1.13 -6.83 -5.32
CA ASP A 128 -2.38 -7.59 -5.34
C ASP A 128 -3.00 -7.55 -6.76
N PRO A 129 -3.88 -8.52 -7.08
CA PRO A 129 -4.64 -8.51 -8.33
C PRO A 129 -5.51 -7.25 -8.41
N GLY A 130 -5.30 -6.44 -9.43
CA GLY A 130 -6.04 -5.20 -9.61
C GLY A 130 -5.72 -4.57 -10.96
N PRO A 131 -6.74 -4.12 -11.71
CA PRO A 131 -6.55 -3.55 -13.04
C PRO A 131 -5.74 -2.24 -13.02
N GLU A 132 -5.70 -1.52 -11.89
CA GLU A 132 -4.79 -0.38 -11.65
C GLU A 132 -3.31 -0.75 -11.84
N ASN A 133 -2.92 -2.01 -11.65
CA ASN A 133 -1.52 -2.44 -11.73
C ASN A 133 -1.14 -2.85 -13.15
N PHE A 134 -2.06 -2.75 -14.12
CA PHE A 134 -1.85 -3.21 -15.50
C PHE A 134 -0.67 -2.51 -16.18
N CYS A 135 -0.65 -1.17 -16.20
CA CYS A 135 0.45 -0.41 -16.80
C CYS A 135 1.77 -0.61 -16.06
N LEU A 136 1.75 -0.82 -14.74
CA LEU A 136 2.95 -1.19 -13.99
C LEU A 136 3.50 -2.55 -14.47
N ALA A 137 2.64 -3.55 -14.55
CA ALA A 137 3.01 -4.90 -14.95
C ALA A 137 3.55 -4.95 -16.38
N LYS A 138 2.85 -4.33 -17.34
CA LYS A 138 3.28 -4.26 -18.75
C LYS A 138 4.51 -3.36 -18.93
N GLY A 139 4.53 -2.18 -18.32
CA GLY A 139 5.62 -1.22 -18.46
C GLY A 139 6.93 -1.72 -17.86
N HIS A 140 6.89 -2.34 -16.68
CA HIS A 140 8.07 -2.98 -16.10
C HIS A 140 8.55 -4.17 -16.95
N SER A 141 7.63 -5.00 -17.45
CA SER A 141 7.99 -6.12 -18.34
C SER A 141 8.64 -5.64 -19.62
N PHE A 142 8.10 -4.59 -20.24
CA PHE A 142 8.66 -3.95 -21.42
C PHE A 142 10.11 -3.49 -21.16
N ILE A 143 10.34 -2.72 -20.09
CA ILE A 143 11.68 -2.24 -19.72
C ILE A 143 12.65 -3.42 -19.53
N ARG A 144 12.23 -4.49 -18.84
CA ARG A 144 13.07 -5.68 -18.63
C ARG A 144 13.38 -6.41 -19.93
N GLN A 145 12.42 -6.53 -20.84
CA GLN A 145 12.60 -7.16 -22.16
C GLN A 145 13.50 -6.34 -23.08
N SER A 146 13.45 -5.00 -22.99
CA SER A 146 14.38 -4.14 -23.73
C SER A 146 15.82 -4.24 -23.22
N LEU A 147 16.00 -4.54 -21.93
CA LEU A 147 17.32 -4.75 -21.31
C LEU A 147 17.87 -6.16 -21.54
N ASP A 148 16.98 -7.14 -21.73
CA ASP A 148 17.32 -8.55 -21.84
C ASP A 148 16.33 -9.26 -22.78
N SER A 149 16.80 -9.56 -23.99
CA SER A 149 16.01 -10.21 -25.03
C SER A 149 15.56 -11.62 -24.67
N GLU A 150 16.22 -12.31 -23.72
CA GLU A 150 15.79 -13.64 -23.28
C GLU A 150 14.45 -13.60 -22.52
N LEU A 151 14.03 -12.42 -22.08
CA LEU A 151 12.78 -12.20 -21.36
C LEU A 151 11.59 -11.92 -22.28
N GLU A 152 11.79 -11.85 -23.59
CA GLU A 152 10.73 -11.53 -24.55
C GLU A 152 9.51 -12.44 -24.36
N GLY A 153 8.32 -11.83 -24.27
CA GLY A 153 7.06 -12.55 -24.04
C GLY A 153 6.79 -12.99 -22.59
N THR A 154 7.69 -12.70 -21.64
CA THR A 154 7.51 -13.03 -20.21
C THR A 154 7.04 -11.84 -19.37
N LEU A 155 6.23 -12.09 -18.36
CA LEU A 155 5.64 -11.08 -17.46
C LEU A 155 6.51 -10.89 -16.21
N GLN A 156 7.20 -9.75 -16.07
CA GLN A 156 8.09 -9.47 -14.94
C GLN A 156 7.38 -8.88 -13.73
N HIS A 157 6.14 -9.31 -13.53
CA HIS A 157 5.27 -8.87 -12.47
C HIS A 157 4.57 -10.05 -11.80
N ARG A 158 4.37 -9.95 -10.48
CA ARG A 158 3.69 -10.98 -9.68
C ARG A 158 2.41 -10.45 -9.07
N TYR A 159 1.31 -11.08 -9.45
CA TYR A 159 0.03 -10.90 -8.79
C TYR A 159 -0.12 -11.86 -7.61
N MET A 160 -0.18 -11.30 -6.41
CA MET A 160 -0.29 -12.05 -5.16
C MET A 160 -1.75 -12.23 -4.73
N LYS A 161 -2.32 -13.41 -4.94
CA LYS A 161 -3.66 -13.74 -4.42
C LYS A 161 -3.63 -13.89 -2.89
N GLU A 162 -4.79 -13.71 -2.24
CA GLU A 162 -5.01 -14.03 -0.81
C GLU A 162 -4.16 -13.25 0.21
N LYS A 163 -3.94 -11.95 0.01
CA LYS A 163 -3.19 -11.06 0.94
C LYS A 163 -1.74 -11.48 1.12
N ASN A 164 -1.10 -11.92 0.05
CA ASN A 164 0.32 -12.29 0.08
C ASN A 164 1.24 -11.09 -0.20
N ASN A 165 0.70 -9.94 -0.58
CA ASN A 165 1.44 -8.68 -0.69
C ASN A 165 1.63 -7.98 0.68
N MET A 166 2.17 -8.72 1.65
CA MET A 166 2.32 -8.26 3.04
C MET A 166 3.21 -7.01 3.26
N PRO A 167 4.29 -6.75 2.51
CA PRO A 167 5.22 -5.67 2.85
C PRO A 167 4.58 -4.27 2.81
N PRO A 168 3.82 -3.91 1.76
CA PRO A 168 3.04 -2.68 1.77
C PRO A 168 1.94 -2.67 2.86
N GLU A 169 1.23 -3.77 3.11
CA GLU A 169 0.24 -3.85 4.21
C GLU A 169 0.87 -3.53 5.58
N ILE A 170 2.10 -3.99 5.82
CA ILE A 170 2.87 -3.67 7.04
C ILE A 170 3.22 -2.18 7.09
N ALA A 171 3.64 -1.59 5.96
CA ALA A 171 3.92 -0.16 5.87
C ALA A 171 2.66 0.67 6.19
N TRP A 172 1.51 0.30 5.63
CA TRP A 172 0.21 0.91 5.94
C TRP A 172 -0.20 0.74 7.40
N SER A 173 0.02 -0.43 7.98
CA SER A 173 -0.30 -0.68 9.39
C SER A 173 0.49 0.25 10.32
N ASN A 174 1.78 0.43 10.05
CA ASN A 174 2.64 1.34 10.83
C ASN A 174 2.23 2.80 10.64
N MET A 175 2.00 3.23 9.40
CA MET A 175 1.54 4.59 9.10
C MET A 175 0.21 4.88 9.81
N ARG A 176 -0.75 3.95 9.75
CA ARG A 176 -2.07 4.12 10.37
C ARG A 176 -2.01 4.36 11.88
N ARG A 177 -1.02 3.76 12.55
CA ARG A 177 -0.83 3.87 14.01
C ARG A 177 -0.11 5.15 14.41
N ASN A 178 0.86 5.59 13.62
CA ASN A 178 1.83 6.60 14.06
C ASN A 178 1.67 7.96 13.36
N PHE A 179 1.23 7.97 12.10
CA PHE A 179 1.19 9.18 11.25
C PHE A 179 -0.24 9.60 10.92
N THR A 180 -1.06 8.66 10.46
CA THR A 180 -2.42 8.96 9.98
C THR A 180 -3.33 9.64 11.00
N PRO A 181 -3.31 9.33 12.32
CA PRO A 181 -4.21 9.99 13.28
C PRO A 181 -4.02 11.51 13.32
N GLY A 182 -2.78 12.00 13.38
CA GLY A 182 -2.52 13.45 13.40
C GLY A 182 -2.93 14.15 12.10
N MET A 183 -2.78 13.47 10.96
CA MET A 183 -3.28 13.98 9.69
C MET A 183 -4.83 14.00 9.64
N GLU A 184 -5.48 12.97 10.16
CA GLU A 184 -6.94 12.92 10.25
C GLU A 184 -7.50 13.99 11.18
N ASP A 185 -6.81 14.30 12.28
CA ASP A 185 -7.20 15.39 13.19
C ASP A 185 -7.21 16.73 12.45
N ILE A 186 -6.19 17.02 11.64
CA ILE A 186 -6.14 18.22 10.80
C ILE A 186 -7.27 18.16 9.74
N LEU A 187 -7.41 17.05 9.01
CA LEU A 187 -8.38 16.92 7.92
C LEU A 187 -9.85 16.95 8.38
N SER A 188 -10.11 16.54 9.63
CA SER A 188 -11.47 16.47 10.19
C SER A 188 -11.97 17.79 10.80
N ASN A 189 -11.30 18.91 10.49
CA ASN A 189 -11.62 20.23 11.03
C ASN A 189 -13.12 20.56 10.91
N PRO A 190 -13.85 20.67 12.04
CA PRO A 190 -15.29 20.89 12.03
C PRO A 190 -15.67 22.34 11.71
N ASP A 191 -14.73 23.28 11.80
CA ASP A 191 -14.99 24.71 11.60
C ASP A 191 -15.00 25.11 10.13
N VAL A 192 -14.50 24.25 9.23
CA VAL A 192 -14.46 24.50 7.79
C VAL A 192 -15.54 23.70 7.07
N ASN A 193 -16.35 24.39 6.27
CA ASN A 193 -17.36 23.74 5.43
C ASN A 193 -16.75 23.20 4.12
N TYR A 194 -16.05 22.08 4.22
CA TYR A 194 -15.47 21.37 3.08
C TYR A 194 -16.29 20.13 2.71
N SER A 195 -16.56 19.98 1.41
CA SER A 195 -17.04 18.76 0.79
C SER A 195 -16.23 18.43 -0.46
N CYS A 196 -15.74 17.20 -0.56
CA CYS A 196 -15.09 16.69 -1.76
C CYS A 196 -16.05 16.58 -2.95
N ASP A 197 -17.36 16.54 -2.73
CA ASP A 197 -18.36 16.48 -3.80
C ASP A 197 -18.58 17.85 -4.46
N ASN A 198 -18.21 18.94 -3.78
CA ASN A 198 -18.30 20.28 -4.35
C ASN A 198 -17.08 20.56 -5.25
N PRO A 199 -17.27 20.80 -6.56
CA PRO A 199 -16.15 20.94 -7.49
C PRO A 199 -15.16 22.05 -7.15
N LEU A 200 -15.65 23.23 -6.77
CA LEU A 200 -14.77 24.35 -6.42
C LEU A 200 -13.98 24.04 -5.15
N GLN A 201 -14.68 23.62 -4.09
CA GLN A 201 -14.05 23.29 -2.82
C GLN A 201 -13.03 22.17 -2.98
N TYR A 202 -13.32 21.16 -3.77
CA TYR A 202 -12.43 20.04 -4.01
C TYR A 202 -11.18 20.46 -4.81
N ASN A 203 -11.32 21.29 -5.84
CA ASN A 203 -10.15 21.74 -6.61
C ASN A 203 -9.24 22.68 -5.81
N VAL A 204 -9.78 23.58 -4.98
CA VAL A 204 -8.96 24.36 -4.03
C VAL A 204 -8.28 23.41 -3.03
N PHE A 205 -9.00 22.40 -2.54
CA PHE A 205 -8.46 21.44 -1.58
C PHE A 205 -7.31 20.64 -2.19
N LYS A 206 -7.46 20.06 -3.38
CA LYS A 206 -6.38 19.38 -4.10
C LYS A 206 -5.14 20.26 -4.23
N TRP A 207 -5.34 21.51 -4.68
CA TRP A 207 -4.25 22.45 -4.94
C TRP A 207 -3.44 22.78 -3.67
N VAL A 208 -4.10 22.91 -2.52
CA VAL A 208 -3.45 23.23 -1.24
C VAL A 208 -2.94 21.98 -0.49
N PHE A 209 -3.80 20.98 -0.32
CA PHE A 209 -3.55 19.85 0.57
C PHE A 209 -2.64 18.80 -0.02
N ILE A 210 -2.73 18.47 -1.31
CA ILE A 210 -1.90 17.40 -1.89
C ILE A 210 -0.40 17.74 -1.80
N PRO A 211 0.06 18.95 -2.19
CA PRO A 211 1.48 19.32 -2.03
C PRO A 211 1.95 19.33 -0.58
N TRP A 212 1.16 19.89 0.34
CA TRP A 212 1.50 19.91 1.77
C TRP A 212 1.56 18.48 2.34
N PHE A 213 0.54 17.66 2.09
CA PHE A 213 0.46 16.29 2.58
C PHE A 213 1.58 15.43 2.01
N GLN A 214 1.95 15.62 0.73
CA GLN A 214 3.10 14.96 0.14
C GLN A 214 4.41 15.33 0.86
N ALA A 215 4.60 16.59 1.24
CA ALA A 215 5.78 17.00 2.00
C ALA A 215 5.85 16.33 3.39
N GLU A 216 4.71 16.22 4.10
CA GLU A 216 4.62 15.49 5.37
C GLU A 216 4.94 13.99 5.18
N LEU A 217 4.46 13.38 4.10
CA LEU A 217 4.77 12.00 3.75
C LEU A 217 6.26 11.80 3.45
N ASP A 218 6.89 12.74 2.74
CA ASP A 218 8.30 12.66 2.40
C ASP A 218 9.16 12.68 3.67
N VAL A 219 8.83 13.54 4.65
CA VAL A 219 9.48 13.55 5.97
C VAL A 219 9.25 12.25 6.73
N TYR A 220 8.03 11.72 6.71
CA TYR A 220 7.73 10.43 7.35
C TYR A 220 8.54 9.28 6.72
N VAL A 221 8.63 9.23 5.39
CA VAL A 221 9.39 8.20 4.67
C VAL A 221 10.88 8.29 4.99
N ASP A 222 11.47 9.49 4.98
CA ASP A 222 12.86 9.72 5.36
C ASP A 222 13.16 9.21 6.77
N LEU A 223 12.30 9.56 7.75
CA LEU A 223 12.43 9.08 9.12
C LEU A 223 12.41 7.54 9.19
N ILE A 224 11.49 6.89 8.50
CA ILE A 224 11.36 5.43 8.52
C ILE A 224 12.55 4.73 7.83
N ASN A 225 13.08 5.31 6.76
CA ASN A 225 14.16 4.71 5.97
C ASN A 225 15.55 4.92 6.60
N THR A 226 15.74 6.00 7.36
CA THR A 226 16.99 6.32 8.07
C THR A 226 17.04 5.71 9.48
N THR A 227 15.89 5.33 10.06
CA THR A 227 15.83 4.78 11.41
C THR A 227 16.08 3.28 11.44
N LYS A 228 17.03 2.85 12.28
CA LYS A 228 17.29 1.43 12.55
C LYS A 228 16.07 0.76 13.19
N ARG A 229 15.54 -0.28 12.53
CA ARG A 229 14.43 -1.08 13.08
C ARG A 229 14.88 -1.92 14.26
N ARG A 230 13.98 -2.09 15.25
CA ARG A 230 14.23 -2.98 16.40
C ARG A 230 14.58 -4.38 15.91
N ALA A 231 15.68 -4.92 16.42
CA ALA A 231 16.08 -6.29 16.12
C ALA A 231 14.99 -7.27 16.58
N GLN A 232 14.68 -8.24 15.72
CA GLN A 232 13.76 -9.33 16.02
C GLN A 232 14.53 -10.62 15.88
N THR A 233 14.70 -11.38 16.96
CA THR A 233 15.56 -12.57 17.04
C THR A 233 15.23 -13.65 16.00
N HIS A 234 13.98 -13.70 15.53
CA HIS A 234 13.49 -14.68 14.58
C HIS A 234 13.38 -14.14 13.14
N LYS A 235 13.93 -12.97 12.85
CA LYS A 235 13.90 -12.36 11.52
C LYS A 235 15.22 -12.67 10.81
N ILE A 236 15.12 -13.32 9.64
CA ILE A 236 16.28 -13.70 8.80
C ILE A 236 16.79 -12.50 7.97
N LEU A 237 15.95 -11.49 7.78
CA LEU A 237 16.27 -10.28 7.02
C LEU A 237 17.27 -9.38 7.76
N PRO A 238 18.06 -8.58 7.04
CA PRO A 238 19.10 -7.73 7.61
C PRO A 238 18.57 -6.75 8.68
N HIS A 239 19.46 -6.41 9.61
CA HIS A 239 19.20 -5.51 10.73
C HIS A 239 19.97 -4.19 10.59
N GLY A 240 19.29 -3.14 10.17
CA GLY A 240 19.88 -1.82 9.97
C GLY A 240 18.81 -0.80 9.55
N PRO A 241 19.20 0.47 9.40
CA PRO A 241 18.43 1.44 8.63
C PRO A 241 18.18 0.91 7.20
N PRO A 242 16.94 0.94 6.69
CA PRO A 242 16.64 0.52 5.33
C PRO A 242 17.53 1.16 4.26
N ASP A 243 17.86 2.46 4.37
CA ASP A 243 18.73 3.14 3.40
C ASP A 243 20.16 2.59 3.40
N ASP A 244 20.75 2.37 4.58
CA ASP A 244 22.11 1.83 4.68
C ASP A 244 22.18 0.39 4.15
N ILE A 245 21.11 -0.41 4.31
CA ILE A 245 21.05 -1.75 3.73
C ILE A 245 20.93 -1.69 2.20
N ASP A 246 20.09 -0.80 1.66
CA ASP A 246 19.86 -0.65 0.21
C ASP A 246 21.10 -0.12 -0.54
N GLU A 247 21.84 0.79 0.07
CA GLU A 247 23.08 1.35 -0.47
C GLU A 247 24.27 0.40 -0.26
N ASN A 248 24.36 -0.21 0.92
CA ASN A 248 25.53 -0.99 1.35
C ASN A 248 25.21 -2.46 1.63
N ALA A 249 24.44 -3.10 0.74
CA ALA A 249 24.01 -4.50 0.87
C ALA A 249 25.13 -5.48 1.28
N HIS A 250 26.34 -5.28 0.74
CA HIS A 250 27.54 -6.08 1.05
C HIS A 250 27.92 -6.08 2.54
N ARG A 251 27.69 -4.98 3.28
CA ARG A 251 27.95 -4.89 4.73
C ARG A 251 26.99 -5.78 5.55
N TYR A 252 25.90 -6.21 4.94
CA TYR A 252 24.85 -7.01 5.54
C TYR A 252 24.83 -8.46 5.02
N ASN A 253 25.88 -8.90 4.32
CA ASN A 253 25.94 -10.21 3.63
C ASN A 253 24.74 -10.44 2.70
N ALA A 254 24.23 -9.36 2.09
CA ALA A 254 23.09 -9.40 1.19
C ALA A 254 23.55 -9.21 -0.26
N LEU A 255 22.87 -9.91 -1.17
CA LEU A 255 22.98 -9.66 -2.60
C LEU A 255 22.22 -8.40 -2.98
N ASN A 256 22.64 -7.79 -4.08
CA ASN A 256 21.99 -6.63 -4.67
C ASN A 256 21.63 -6.92 -6.12
N PHE A 257 20.35 -6.85 -6.44
CA PHE A 257 19.79 -7.18 -7.75
C PHE A 257 19.41 -5.94 -8.55
N LYS A 258 20.04 -4.79 -8.25
CA LYS A 258 19.93 -3.58 -9.06
C LYS A 258 20.29 -3.90 -10.51
N ILE A 259 19.38 -3.56 -11.42
CA ILE A 259 19.66 -3.55 -12.85
C ILE A 259 19.85 -2.09 -13.25
N PRO A 260 21.07 -1.65 -13.57
CA PRO A 260 21.31 -0.28 -14.00
C PRO A 260 20.49 0.04 -15.24
N ILE A 261 19.93 1.25 -15.27
CA ILE A 261 19.26 1.78 -16.46
C ILE A 261 19.83 3.16 -16.78
N ASP A 262 19.73 3.55 -18.04
CA ASP A 262 19.92 4.94 -18.45
C ASP A 262 18.53 5.60 -18.47
N PRO A 263 18.25 6.58 -17.57
CA PRO A 263 16.95 7.26 -17.51
C PRO A 263 16.54 7.95 -18.82
N ASP A 264 17.50 8.27 -19.69
CA ASP A 264 17.30 8.95 -20.96
C ASP A 264 17.30 7.99 -22.17
N ALA A 265 17.39 6.68 -21.95
CA ALA A 265 17.36 5.70 -23.02
C ALA A 265 16.02 5.65 -23.76
N ASP A 266 16.06 5.30 -25.04
CA ASP A 266 14.89 5.29 -25.91
C ASP A 266 13.80 4.33 -25.40
N TYR A 267 14.16 3.16 -24.87
CA TYR A 267 13.19 2.22 -24.30
C TYR A 267 12.51 2.77 -23.02
N ILE A 268 13.17 3.63 -22.25
CA ILE A 268 12.55 4.30 -21.10
C ILE A 268 11.53 5.34 -21.57
N LYS A 269 11.89 6.12 -22.59
CA LYS A 269 10.99 7.12 -23.21
C LYS A 269 9.79 6.46 -23.89
N GLU A 270 10.01 5.33 -24.55
CA GLU A 270 8.94 4.54 -25.17
C GLU A 270 8.00 3.95 -24.11
N ALA A 271 8.55 3.39 -23.02
CA ALA A 271 7.74 2.92 -21.90
C ALA A 271 6.91 4.04 -21.27
N GLU A 272 7.50 5.24 -21.09
CA GLU A 272 6.79 6.43 -20.63
C GLU A 272 5.65 6.79 -21.59
N GLN A 273 5.92 6.89 -22.89
CA GLN A 273 4.90 7.25 -23.87
C GLN A 273 3.75 6.24 -23.96
N LEU A 274 4.03 4.94 -23.78
CA LEU A 274 3.00 3.90 -23.84
C LEU A 274 2.16 3.85 -22.56
N TYR A 275 2.83 3.84 -21.40
CA TYR A 275 2.21 3.45 -20.14
C TYR A 275 1.98 4.62 -19.18
N ALA A 276 2.66 5.76 -19.33
CA ALA A 276 2.44 7.01 -18.59
C ALA A 276 2.77 8.26 -19.42
N PRO A 277 2.01 8.55 -20.49
CA PRO A 277 2.24 9.70 -21.38
C PRO A 277 2.35 11.00 -20.56
N PRO A 278 3.43 11.80 -20.70
CA PRO A 278 3.66 12.96 -19.82
C PRO A 278 2.55 14.02 -19.83
N ASP A 279 1.77 14.07 -20.90
CA ASP A 279 0.65 14.98 -21.14
C ASP A 279 -0.70 14.42 -20.68
N HIS A 280 -0.73 13.23 -20.06
CA HIS A 280 -1.98 12.63 -19.63
C HIS A 280 -2.63 13.42 -18.48
N PRO A 281 -3.94 13.76 -18.54
CA PRO A 281 -4.62 14.60 -17.56
C PRO A 281 -4.55 14.11 -16.11
N VAL A 282 -4.37 12.80 -15.88
CA VAL A 282 -4.20 12.24 -14.52
C VAL A 282 -3.02 12.86 -13.75
N PHE A 283 -2.02 13.38 -14.46
CA PHE A 283 -0.84 14.01 -13.87
C PHE A 283 -1.05 15.47 -13.52
N GLU A 284 -2.16 16.06 -13.96
CA GLU A 284 -2.56 17.40 -13.58
C GLU A 284 -3.23 17.35 -12.19
N LEU A 285 -2.72 18.15 -11.26
CA LEU A 285 -3.30 18.25 -9.92
C LEU A 285 -4.73 18.81 -9.97
N VAL A 286 -4.90 19.81 -10.83
CA VAL A 286 -6.12 20.54 -11.13
C VAL A 286 -6.04 21.02 -12.59
N PRO A 287 -7.17 21.37 -13.23
CA PRO A 287 -7.15 21.90 -14.59
C PRO A 287 -6.16 23.07 -14.76
N PRO A 288 -5.44 23.19 -15.90
CA PRO A 288 -4.40 24.21 -16.08
C PRO A 288 -4.89 25.65 -15.89
N GLU A 289 -6.12 25.94 -16.33
CA GLU A 289 -6.74 27.25 -16.15
C GLU A 289 -7.03 27.54 -14.67
N PHE A 290 -7.47 26.54 -13.91
CA PHE A 290 -7.68 26.66 -12.47
C PHE A 290 -6.35 26.89 -11.74
N ASP A 291 -5.30 26.14 -12.09
CA ASP A 291 -3.95 26.30 -11.51
C ASP A 291 -3.41 27.73 -11.71
N TYR A 292 -3.60 28.32 -12.90
CA TYR A 292 -3.22 29.69 -13.18
C TYR A 292 -3.85 30.68 -12.19
N TRP A 293 -5.16 30.59 -11.98
CA TRP A 293 -5.88 31.46 -11.06
C TRP A 293 -5.54 31.19 -9.59
N ALA A 294 -5.40 29.91 -9.20
CA ALA A 294 -5.00 29.52 -7.86
C ALA A 294 -3.62 30.10 -7.50
N ARG A 295 -2.63 30.01 -8.40
CA ARG A 295 -1.31 30.64 -8.22
C ARG A 295 -1.39 32.16 -8.09
N SER A 296 -2.23 32.81 -8.90
CA SER A 296 -2.45 34.26 -8.82
C SER A 296 -3.04 34.66 -7.46
N TYR A 297 -4.06 33.95 -6.99
CA TYR A 297 -4.67 34.21 -5.68
C TYR A 297 -3.73 33.89 -4.53
N TYR A 298 -2.96 32.81 -4.61
CA TYR A 298 -1.94 32.47 -3.64
C TYR A 298 -0.85 33.55 -3.52
N THR A 299 -0.45 34.14 -4.66
CA THR A 299 0.49 35.28 -4.67
C THR A 299 -0.12 36.52 -4.01
N GLN A 300 -1.42 36.78 -4.21
CA GLN A 300 -2.11 37.92 -3.61
C GLN A 300 -2.25 37.82 -2.08
N ILE A 301 -2.30 36.61 -1.53
CA ILE A 301 -2.32 36.38 -0.08
C ILE A 301 -0.90 36.31 0.52
N GLY A 302 0.14 36.60 -0.28
CA GLY A 302 1.52 36.68 0.18
C GLY A 302 2.31 35.37 0.13
N SER A 303 1.78 34.34 -0.55
CA SER A 303 2.42 33.02 -0.71
C SER A 303 2.89 32.39 0.62
N PRO A 304 2.02 32.30 1.64
CA PRO A 304 2.40 31.80 2.96
C PRO A 304 2.82 30.33 2.90
N THR A 305 3.93 29.97 3.57
CA THR A 305 4.30 28.55 3.69
C THR A 305 3.17 27.74 4.33
N VAL A 306 2.73 26.71 3.63
CA VAL A 306 1.64 25.83 4.07
C VAL A 306 2.17 24.81 5.07
N THR A 307 1.52 24.72 6.22
CA THR A 307 1.85 23.88 7.36
C THR A 307 0.57 23.28 7.96
N GLY A 308 0.69 22.27 8.82
CA GLY A 308 -0.49 21.69 9.48
C GLY A 308 -1.33 22.70 10.28
N ASP A 309 -0.72 23.76 10.82
CA ASP A 309 -1.40 24.77 11.63
C ASP A 309 -2.20 25.79 10.80
N ASN A 310 -1.82 26.03 9.54
CA ASN A 310 -2.41 27.08 8.70
C ASN A 310 -2.99 26.59 7.37
N VAL A 311 -2.90 25.29 7.04
CA VAL A 311 -3.35 24.73 5.76
C VAL A 311 -4.81 25.07 5.45
N TRP A 312 -5.69 25.02 6.46
CA TRP A 312 -7.09 25.41 6.31
C TRP A 312 -7.28 26.92 6.10
N ASN A 313 -6.49 27.77 6.76
CA ASN A 313 -6.56 29.22 6.56
C ASN A 313 -6.19 29.59 5.12
N VAL A 314 -5.11 28.98 4.59
CA VAL A 314 -4.70 29.17 3.18
C VAL A 314 -5.79 28.69 2.23
N TYR A 315 -6.38 27.52 2.52
CA TYR A 315 -7.51 26.98 1.77
C TYR A 315 -8.70 27.97 1.72
N GLU A 316 -9.14 28.48 2.87
CA GLU A 316 -10.28 29.39 2.95
C GLU A 316 -10.01 30.73 2.25
N GLU A 317 -8.80 31.28 2.38
CA GLU A 317 -8.44 32.52 1.69
C GLU A 317 -8.47 32.37 0.17
N ILE A 318 -7.94 31.26 -0.37
CA ILE A 318 -8.00 30.98 -1.82
C ILE A 318 -9.45 30.73 -2.25
N LEU A 319 -10.21 29.94 -1.48
CA LEU A 319 -11.61 29.66 -1.78
C LEU A 319 -12.43 30.95 -1.84
N ASN A 320 -12.26 31.85 -0.86
CA ASN A 320 -12.94 33.14 -0.82
C ASN A 320 -12.63 34.02 -2.04
N LYS A 321 -11.40 33.98 -2.57
CA LYS A 321 -11.04 34.68 -3.81
C LYS A 321 -11.81 34.14 -5.02
N PHE A 322 -11.93 32.83 -5.14
CA PHE A 322 -12.74 32.22 -6.20
C PHE A 322 -14.23 32.53 -6.04
N THR A 323 -14.79 32.42 -4.84
CA THR A 323 -16.22 32.72 -4.58
C THR A 323 -16.57 34.19 -4.86
N THR A 324 -15.65 35.11 -4.59
CA THR A 324 -15.84 36.54 -4.90
C THR A 324 -15.81 36.80 -6.42
N ASN A 325 -15.22 35.90 -7.21
CA ASN A 325 -15.13 35.96 -8.66
C ASN A 325 -16.02 34.91 -9.33
N ALA A 326 -17.31 34.86 -8.95
CA ALA A 326 -18.26 33.82 -9.37
C ALA A 326 -18.34 33.55 -10.89
N PRO A 327 -18.30 34.55 -11.80
CA PRO A 327 -18.36 34.29 -13.24
C PRO A 327 -17.21 33.42 -13.75
N LEU A 328 -16.03 33.53 -13.13
CA LEU A 328 -14.87 32.71 -13.49
C LEU A 328 -15.09 31.23 -13.18
N VAL A 329 -15.80 30.90 -12.10
CA VAL A 329 -15.97 29.52 -11.63
C VAL A 329 -16.89 28.74 -12.57
N GLU A 330 -17.91 29.39 -13.14
CA GLU A 330 -18.85 28.76 -14.08
C GLU A 330 -18.15 28.34 -15.39
N ASP A 331 -17.14 29.09 -15.82
CA ASP A 331 -16.39 28.81 -17.05
C ASP A 331 -15.40 27.64 -16.91
N LEU A 332 -14.95 27.31 -15.69
CA LEU A 332 -13.87 26.35 -15.43
C LEU A 332 -14.28 24.86 -15.48
N GLN A 333 -15.58 24.56 -15.65
CA GLN A 333 -16.12 23.18 -15.76
C GLN A 333 -15.54 22.19 -14.74
N LEU A 334 -15.44 22.63 -13.48
CA LEU A 334 -14.77 21.84 -12.44
C LEU A 334 -15.58 20.59 -12.10
N GLU A 335 -14.85 19.52 -11.74
CA GLU A 335 -15.42 18.28 -11.21
C GLU A 335 -15.09 18.11 -9.72
N GLY A 336 -16.04 17.53 -8.99
CA GLY A 336 -15.84 17.06 -7.62
C GLY A 336 -15.12 15.72 -7.58
N PHE A 337 -15.03 15.12 -6.39
CA PHE A 337 -14.52 13.77 -6.23
C PHE A 337 -15.50 12.75 -6.83
N TYR A 338 -15.00 11.86 -7.67
CA TYR A 338 -15.75 10.72 -8.20
C TYR A 338 -14.82 9.52 -8.43
N ASP A 339 -15.40 8.32 -8.54
CA ASP A 339 -14.63 7.12 -8.87
C ASP A 339 -14.42 7.04 -10.39
N ASP A 340 -13.22 7.43 -10.83
CA ASP A 340 -12.80 7.51 -12.23
C ASP A 340 -12.31 6.16 -12.80
N ARG A 341 -12.38 5.08 -12.01
CA ARG A 341 -11.77 3.79 -12.35
C ARG A 341 -12.20 3.27 -13.71
N GLU A 342 -13.49 3.19 -13.98
CA GLU A 342 -13.98 2.58 -15.23
C GLU A 342 -13.56 3.40 -16.47
N GLU A 343 -13.54 4.72 -16.36
CA GLU A 343 -13.10 5.64 -17.42
C GLU A 343 -11.60 5.48 -17.67
N CYS A 344 -10.79 5.46 -16.62
CA CYS A 344 -9.35 5.23 -16.70
C CYS A 344 -9.02 3.89 -17.36
N LEU A 345 -9.76 2.82 -17.01
CA LEU A 345 -9.52 1.51 -17.62
C LEU A 345 -9.92 1.50 -19.10
N LYS A 346 -11.06 2.09 -19.47
CA LYS A 346 -11.47 2.20 -20.87
C LYS A 346 -10.47 3.00 -21.71
N GLU A 347 -9.93 4.09 -21.16
CA GLU A 347 -8.89 4.88 -21.82
C GLU A 347 -7.67 4.02 -22.14
N VAL A 348 -7.11 3.31 -21.15
CA VAL A 348 -5.94 2.45 -21.37
C VAL A 348 -6.24 1.30 -22.34
N GLN A 349 -7.43 0.68 -22.25
CA GLN A 349 -7.87 -0.36 -23.18
C GLN A 349 -7.88 0.15 -24.63
N ASN A 350 -8.45 1.33 -24.85
CA ASN A 350 -8.53 1.93 -26.18
C ASN A 350 -7.16 2.36 -26.70
N ALA A 351 -6.33 2.96 -25.85
CA ALA A 351 -5.01 3.45 -26.22
C ALA A 351 -4.04 2.33 -26.59
N LEU A 352 -4.07 1.22 -25.84
CA LEU A 352 -3.18 0.07 -26.06
C LEU A 352 -3.82 -1.03 -26.93
N GLN A 353 -5.10 -0.90 -27.29
CA GLN A 353 -5.87 -1.91 -28.03
C GLN A 353 -5.85 -3.30 -27.35
N VAL A 354 -5.99 -3.31 -26.03
CA VAL A 354 -5.94 -4.51 -25.18
C VAL A 354 -7.20 -4.64 -24.33
N ASN A 355 -7.50 -5.86 -23.89
CA ASN A 355 -8.49 -6.08 -22.84
C ASN A 355 -7.80 -6.05 -21.48
N ILE A 356 -8.24 -5.17 -20.58
CA ILE A 356 -7.71 -5.13 -19.22
C ILE A 356 -8.57 -6.00 -18.33
N HIS A 357 -7.94 -7.05 -17.78
CA HIS A 357 -8.49 -7.87 -16.73
C HIS A 357 -7.84 -7.53 -15.39
N THR A 358 -8.17 -8.28 -14.34
CA THR A 358 -7.53 -8.13 -13.02
C THR A 358 -6.04 -8.50 -13.05
N MET A 359 -5.59 -9.22 -14.08
CA MET A 359 -4.21 -9.64 -14.32
C MET A 359 -3.89 -9.51 -15.80
N VAL A 360 -2.63 -9.27 -16.11
CA VAL A 360 -2.09 -9.42 -17.47
C VAL A 360 -2.09 -10.90 -17.85
N ASP A 361 -2.71 -11.24 -18.98
CA ASP A 361 -2.85 -12.61 -19.49
C ASP A 361 -2.24 -12.82 -20.89
N ASP A 362 -1.79 -11.73 -21.54
CA ASP A 362 -1.14 -11.76 -22.85
C ASP A 362 0.39 -11.99 -22.80
N LEU A 363 0.96 -12.10 -21.59
CA LEU A 363 2.35 -12.43 -21.35
C LEU A 363 2.45 -13.72 -20.52
N GLN A 364 3.50 -14.50 -20.75
CA GLN A 364 3.76 -15.70 -19.96
C GLN A 364 4.16 -15.31 -18.55
N ALA A 365 3.32 -15.64 -17.56
CA ALA A 365 3.67 -15.48 -16.16
C ALA A 365 4.99 -16.21 -15.86
N LEU A 366 5.83 -15.63 -15.00
CA LEU A 366 7.06 -16.26 -14.54
C LEU A 366 6.78 -17.68 -14.03
N GLN A 367 7.16 -18.68 -14.82
CA GLN A 367 7.15 -20.08 -14.40
C GLN A 367 8.39 -20.35 -13.56
N TYR A 368 8.22 -21.19 -12.56
CA TYR A 368 9.31 -21.72 -11.76
C TYR A 368 10.04 -22.78 -12.61
N ASP A 369 11.35 -22.58 -12.82
CA ASP A 369 12.23 -23.61 -13.36
C ASP A 369 13.09 -24.16 -12.20
N GLU A 370 12.96 -25.45 -11.91
CA GLU A 370 13.80 -26.15 -10.94
C GLU A 370 15.25 -26.30 -11.43
N GLU A 371 15.52 -26.15 -12.74
CA GLU A 371 16.78 -26.55 -13.35
C GLU A 371 17.66 -25.42 -13.92
N GLY A 372 17.26 -24.13 -13.95
CA GLY A 372 18.04 -23.14 -14.70
C GLY A 372 18.14 -21.69 -14.22
N ALA A 373 17.03 -20.98 -13.96
CA ALA A 373 17.09 -19.52 -13.86
C ALA A 373 16.25 -18.93 -12.72
N TYR A 374 16.92 -18.20 -11.83
CA TYR A 374 16.29 -17.42 -10.76
C TYR A 374 15.59 -16.18 -11.34
N MET A 375 14.25 -16.18 -11.34
CA MET A 375 13.44 -15.09 -11.90
C MET A 375 12.92 -14.12 -10.83
N GLY A 376 13.63 -13.96 -9.71
CA GLY A 376 13.29 -13.12 -8.55
C GLY A 376 12.54 -13.86 -7.42
N GLY A 377 12.66 -13.45 -6.16
CA GLY A 377 12.09 -14.12 -4.96
C GLY A 377 12.45 -15.60 -4.76
N VAL A 378 12.50 -16.09 -3.51
CA VAL A 378 12.76 -17.53 -3.26
C VAL A 378 11.47 -18.32 -3.52
N ASN A 379 11.49 -19.33 -4.40
CA ASN A 379 10.30 -20.14 -4.78
C ASN A 379 9.11 -19.26 -5.22
N GLY A 380 9.32 -18.34 -6.16
CA GLY A 380 8.30 -17.39 -6.60
C GLY A 380 7.85 -16.38 -5.52
N GLY A 381 8.63 -16.22 -4.45
CA GLY A 381 8.30 -15.39 -3.27
C GLY A 381 7.64 -16.16 -2.12
N LEU A 382 7.35 -17.47 -2.30
CA LEU A 382 6.73 -18.35 -1.30
C LEU A 382 7.74 -18.90 -0.28
N GLY A 383 9.03 -18.87 -0.60
CA GLY A 383 10.10 -19.41 0.24
C GLY A 383 10.41 -20.89 0.06
N PRO A 384 11.44 -21.39 0.76
CA PRO A 384 11.76 -22.80 0.76
C PRO A 384 10.57 -23.63 1.28
N GLU A 385 10.45 -24.88 0.82
CA GLU A 385 9.49 -25.83 1.39
C GLU A 385 9.77 -26.01 2.88
N LEU A 386 8.88 -25.50 3.73
CA LEU A 386 8.98 -25.65 5.18
C LEU A 386 8.48 -27.04 5.56
N ARG A 387 9.33 -27.83 6.23
CA ARG A 387 8.90 -29.11 6.82
C ARG A 387 8.00 -28.81 8.02
N ASP A 388 7.04 -29.69 8.31
CA ASP A 388 6.07 -29.51 9.42
C ASP A 388 6.75 -29.28 10.78
N GLU A 389 7.99 -29.73 10.93
CA GLU A 389 8.85 -29.56 12.11
C GLU A 389 9.26 -28.08 12.33
N ASP A 390 9.44 -27.29 11.26
CA ASP A 390 9.85 -25.88 11.31
C ASP A 390 8.68 -24.93 11.70
N LEU A 391 7.44 -25.44 11.67
CA LEU A 391 6.23 -24.70 12.08
C LEU A 391 6.02 -24.72 13.61
N ALA A 392 6.69 -25.62 14.34
CA ALA A 392 6.50 -25.81 15.77
C ALA A 392 7.16 -24.70 16.63
N GLU A 393 8.18 -24.01 16.11
CA GLU A 393 9.00 -23.09 16.91
C GLU A 393 8.48 -21.63 16.95
N GLY A 394 7.38 -21.33 16.25
CA GLY A 394 6.79 -19.98 16.19
C GLY A 394 5.84 -19.61 17.34
N ILE A 395 6.04 -20.13 18.56
CA ILE A 395 5.14 -19.88 19.70
C ILE A 395 5.45 -18.50 20.31
N VAL A 396 4.71 -17.47 19.89
CA VAL A 396 4.59 -16.22 20.66
C VAL A 396 3.33 -16.29 21.50
N ASN A 397 3.48 -16.43 22.82
CA ASN A 397 2.39 -16.23 23.78
C ASN A 397 2.14 -14.72 23.89
N PHE A 398 1.16 -14.21 23.17
CA PHE A 398 0.57 -12.93 23.53
C PHE A 398 -0.31 -13.13 24.76
N SER A 399 0.15 -12.61 25.90
CA SER A 399 -0.74 -12.14 26.96
C SER A 399 -1.70 -11.16 26.31
N SER A 400 -2.99 -11.46 26.34
CA SER A 400 -4.00 -10.46 25.99
C SER A 400 -4.03 -9.46 27.14
N ASP A 401 -3.46 -8.29 26.91
CA ASP A 401 -3.78 -7.08 27.66
C ASP A 401 -5.22 -6.72 27.27
N ASP A 402 -6.18 -7.30 27.99
CA ASP A 402 -7.49 -6.68 28.20
C ASP A 402 -7.36 -5.99 29.57
N GLU A 403 -7.09 -4.69 29.52
CA GLU A 403 -7.06 -3.79 30.66
C GLU A 403 -8.33 -3.89 31.51
N ASP A 404 -8.11 -3.72 32.81
CA ASP A 404 -9.11 -3.49 33.84
C ASP A 404 -10.10 -2.40 33.41
N TYR A 405 -11.38 -2.74 33.41
CA TYR A 405 -12.44 -1.76 33.62
C TYR A 405 -13.03 -2.04 35.00
N ASP A 406 -12.38 -1.50 36.02
CA ASP A 406 -13.09 -1.05 37.21
C ASP A 406 -13.85 0.22 36.82
N VAL A 407 -15.17 0.11 36.79
CA VAL A 407 -16.06 1.25 37.02
C VAL A 407 -17.08 0.79 38.04
N ASP A 408 -16.99 1.42 39.20
CA ASP A 408 -17.86 1.26 40.36
C ASP A 408 -19.36 1.32 40.00
N ASN A 409 -20.16 0.58 40.77
CA ASN A 409 -21.34 1.14 41.42
C ASN A 409 -21.78 0.24 42.59
N ASP A 410 -21.79 0.89 43.75
CA ASP A 410 -22.34 0.56 45.09
C ASP A 410 -21.67 -0.50 45.97
#